data_AF-A0A961VNU9-F1
#
_entry.id   AF-A0A961VNU9-F1
#
_cell.length_a   1.000
_cell.length_b   1.000
_cell.length_c   1.000
_cell.angle_alpha   90.00
_cell.angle_beta   90.00
_cell.angle_gamma   90.00
#
_symmetry.space_group_name_H-M   'P 1'
#
loop_
_entity.id
_entity.type
_entity.pdbx_description
1 polymer ?
#
loop_
_entity_poly.entity_id
_entity_poly.type
_entity_poly.pdbx_seq_one_letter_code
_entity_poly.pdbx_strand_id
1 'polypeptide(L)'
;MRMIFAALSAALLVGLAGCSEDKPAEPEKPAATEPATDTKAEGTAPATDSGAPADPGEAPADAAAAPASSSDVSQAAIDACLSAVDAETDGDVTVLSTEFSEANSLVMVGVGADKAPWKCLVGNDGKGTELTFAGDDGDGPGQPAAVEQAPAASSDVSQAALDACLSAVDAETDGDVAVLSSEFSEANSLVMVGVGADKAPWKCLVSNDGTGAEISFAGDEGAL
;
A
#
# COMPACT_ATOMS: atom_id res chain seq x y z
N MET A 1 -7.73 30.24 31.55
CA MET A 1 -8.96 30.62 32.28
C MET A 1 -9.76 29.36 32.49
N ARG A 2 -10.16 29.06 33.73
CA ARG A 2 -10.85 27.84 34.19
C ARG A 2 -12.13 27.53 33.42
N MET A 3 -12.42 26.24 33.19
CA MET A 3 -13.66 25.50 33.56
C MET A 3 -13.32 23.99 33.47
N ILE A 4 -13.00 23.25 34.53
CA ILE A 4 -13.90 22.64 35.53
C ILE A 4 -15.23 22.17 34.93
N PHE A 5 -15.29 20.92 34.49
CA PHE A 5 -16.50 20.10 34.60
C PHE A 5 -16.13 18.75 35.20
N ALA A 6 -16.66 18.52 36.39
CA ALA A 6 -16.56 17.30 37.14
C ALA A 6 -17.82 16.46 36.91
N ALA A 7 -17.60 15.14 36.94
CA ALA A 7 -18.52 14.08 37.35
C ALA A 7 -19.76 13.77 36.49
N LEU A 8 -19.83 12.52 36.01
CA LEU A 8 -20.79 11.58 36.60
C LEU A 8 -20.37 10.12 36.32
N SER A 9 -20.03 9.42 37.40
CA SER A 9 -20.01 7.95 37.42
C SER A 9 -21.42 7.41 37.31
N ALA A 10 -21.62 6.37 36.50
CA ALA A 10 -22.72 5.44 36.66
C ALA A 10 -22.21 4.01 36.43
N ALA A 11 -21.80 3.38 37.52
CA ALA A 11 -21.67 1.93 37.58
C ALA A 11 -23.06 1.31 37.42
N LEU A 12 -23.23 0.40 36.48
CA LEU A 12 -24.42 -0.45 36.38
C LEU A 12 -23.98 -1.90 36.23
N LEU A 13 -23.83 -2.54 37.39
CA LEU A 13 -23.78 -3.98 37.59
C LEU A 13 -25.22 -4.51 37.56
N VAL A 14 -25.59 -5.26 36.53
CA VAL A 14 -26.63 -6.30 36.61
C VAL A 14 -26.21 -7.46 35.71
N GLY A 15 -25.84 -8.58 36.34
CA GLY A 15 -25.79 -9.87 35.65
C GLY A 15 -27.18 -10.49 35.56
N LEU A 16 -27.36 -11.47 34.68
CA LEU A 16 -28.16 -12.66 34.90
C LEU A 16 -28.02 -13.63 33.72
N ALA A 17 -27.92 -14.90 34.07
CA ALA A 17 -27.85 -16.07 33.22
C ALA A 17 -29.09 -16.24 32.33
N GLY A 18 -28.94 -17.01 31.24
CA GLY A 18 -30.09 -17.55 30.53
C GLY A 18 -29.73 -18.19 29.20
N CYS A 19 -29.46 -19.50 29.22
CA CYS A 19 -29.54 -20.36 28.04
C CYS A 19 -30.92 -20.25 27.37
N SER A 20 -30.95 -20.13 26.05
CA SER A 20 -31.98 -20.75 25.21
C SER A 20 -31.45 -20.87 23.78
N GLU A 21 -31.15 -22.11 23.40
CA GLU A 21 -31.27 -22.61 22.03
C GLU A 21 -32.57 -22.11 21.39
N ASP A 22 -32.48 -21.42 20.26
CA ASP A 22 -33.54 -21.45 19.25
C ASP A 22 -32.90 -21.58 17.85
N LYS A 23 -33.56 -22.39 17.03
CA LYS A 23 -33.07 -23.14 15.87
C LYS A 23 -34.02 -22.82 14.72
N PRO A 24 -33.65 -23.17 13.48
CA PRO A 24 -33.01 -22.35 12.46
C PRO A 24 -34.01 -21.54 11.59
N ALA A 25 -33.51 -20.55 10.86
CA ALA A 25 -34.22 -20.01 9.70
C ALA A 25 -33.24 -19.80 8.54
N GLU A 26 -33.13 -20.82 7.69
CA GLU A 26 -32.90 -20.60 6.26
C GLU A 26 -34.13 -19.86 5.70
N PRO A 27 -33.91 -18.77 4.95
CA PRO A 27 -34.37 -18.83 3.57
C PRO A 27 -33.42 -18.18 2.55
N GLU A 28 -33.31 -18.89 1.43
CA GLU A 28 -33.35 -18.37 0.06
C GLU A 28 -32.12 -17.64 -0.50
N LYS A 29 -31.29 -18.47 -1.14
CA LYS A 29 -30.50 -18.18 -2.34
C LYS A 29 -31.29 -17.31 -3.34
N PRO A 30 -30.87 -16.07 -3.64
CA PRO A 30 -31.40 -15.34 -4.78
C PRO A 30 -30.91 -16.00 -6.07
N ALA A 31 -31.89 -16.23 -6.94
CA ALA A 31 -31.76 -16.86 -8.24
C ALA A 31 -30.76 -16.14 -9.14
N ALA A 32 -29.99 -16.95 -9.87
CA ALA A 32 -29.32 -16.57 -11.09
C ALA A 32 -30.31 -15.84 -12.02
N THR A 33 -29.98 -14.61 -12.37
CA THR A 33 -30.58 -13.91 -13.51
C THR A 33 -29.47 -13.75 -14.54
N GLU A 34 -29.40 -14.72 -15.44
CA GLU A 34 -28.83 -14.47 -16.77
C GLU A 34 -29.79 -13.56 -17.54
N PRO A 35 -29.26 -12.57 -18.26
CA PRO A 35 -29.71 -12.39 -19.62
C PRO A 35 -28.55 -12.51 -20.60
N ALA A 36 -28.65 -13.53 -21.45
CA ALA A 36 -28.00 -13.53 -22.75
C ALA A 36 -28.51 -12.35 -23.59
N THR A 37 -27.60 -11.70 -24.33
CA THR A 37 -27.80 -11.30 -25.73
C THR A 37 -26.50 -10.73 -26.29
N ASP A 38 -25.89 -11.51 -27.17
CA ASP A 38 -25.39 -11.13 -28.50
C ASP A 38 -25.12 -9.63 -28.74
N THR A 39 -23.84 -9.28 -28.92
CA THR A 39 -23.47 -8.20 -29.85
C THR A 39 -22.18 -8.57 -30.54
N LYS A 40 -22.36 -9.24 -31.68
CA LYS A 40 -21.42 -9.32 -32.79
C LYS A 40 -21.13 -7.91 -33.33
N ALA A 41 -19.91 -7.43 -33.16
CA ALA A 41 -19.38 -6.31 -33.94
C ALA A 41 -18.11 -6.77 -34.67
N GLU A 42 -18.31 -7.27 -35.89
CA GLU A 42 -17.28 -7.33 -36.94
C GLU A 42 -16.87 -5.89 -37.25
N GLY A 43 -15.71 -5.48 -36.75
CA GLY A 43 -15.04 -4.23 -37.07
C GLY A 43 -13.87 -4.50 -38.01
N THR A 44 -14.12 -4.27 -39.30
CA THR A 44 -13.20 -4.36 -40.43
C THR A 44 -11.85 -3.68 -40.19
N ALA A 45 -10.76 -4.46 -40.31
CA ALA A 45 -9.41 -3.94 -40.52
C ALA A 45 -9.23 -3.49 -41.99
N PRO A 46 -8.60 -2.34 -42.26
CA PRO A 46 -7.90 -2.11 -43.51
C PRO A 46 -6.41 -2.41 -43.34
N ALA A 47 -5.96 -3.56 -43.85
CA ALA A 47 -4.54 -3.83 -44.06
C ALA A 47 -4.21 -3.59 -45.54
N THR A 48 -3.74 -2.38 -45.84
CA THR A 48 -2.87 -2.06 -46.97
C THR A 48 -1.52 -2.73 -46.73
N ASP A 49 -1.16 -3.73 -47.55
CA ASP A 49 -0.23 -3.60 -48.68
C ASP A 49 1.09 -2.89 -48.35
N SER A 50 2.14 -3.70 -48.16
CA SER A 50 3.50 -3.41 -48.63
C SER A 50 4.34 -4.68 -48.50
N GLY A 51 4.54 -5.35 -49.63
CA GLY A 51 5.57 -6.36 -49.76
C GLY A 51 6.97 -5.73 -49.86
N ALA A 52 7.96 -6.38 -49.24
CA ALA A 52 9.37 -6.33 -49.61
C ALA A 52 10.12 -7.51 -48.94
N PRO A 53 11.22 -7.99 -49.54
CA PRO A 53 11.55 -9.41 -49.60
C PRO A 53 12.38 -9.96 -48.43
N ALA A 54 12.32 -11.29 -48.32
CA ALA A 54 13.16 -12.13 -47.50
C ALA A 54 14.65 -11.92 -47.79
N ASP A 55 15.40 -11.63 -46.72
CA ASP A 55 16.84 -11.75 -46.63
C ASP A 55 17.16 -13.12 -46.00
N PRO A 56 17.82 -14.06 -46.72
CA PRO A 56 18.26 -15.30 -46.13
C PRO A 56 19.75 -15.21 -45.79
N GLY A 57 20.02 -15.04 -44.50
CA GLY A 57 21.20 -15.65 -43.90
C GLY A 57 22.18 -14.68 -43.30
N GLU A 58 22.10 -14.54 -41.98
CA GLU A 58 23.28 -14.77 -41.16
C GLU A 58 22.84 -15.23 -39.77
N ALA A 59 23.14 -16.48 -39.45
CA ALA A 59 23.03 -17.00 -38.10
C ALA A 59 24.29 -16.61 -37.33
N PRO A 60 24.15 -16.16 -36.08
CA PRO A 60 25.10 -16.52 -35.05
C PRO A 60 24.47 -17.44 -34.00
N ALA A 61 25.31 -18.37 -33.59
CA ALA A 61 25.08 -19.44 -32.65
C ALA A 61 24.76 -18.96 -31.23
N ASP A 62 24.01 -19.81 -30.53
CA ASP A 62 24.08 -20.08 -29.09
C ASP A 62 24.69 -19.00 -28.19
N ALA A 63 23.80 -18.21 -27.58
CA ALA A 63 23.99 -17.78 -26.20
C ALA A 63 22.79 -18.26 -25.41
N ALA A 64 23.03 -19.21 -24.51
CA ALA A 64 22.05 -19.69 -23.55
C ALA A 64 21.39 -18.49 -22.85
N ALA A 65 20.10 -18.28 -23.11
CA ALA A 65 19.29 -17.30 -22.40
C ALA A 65 19.23 -17.72 -20.93
N ALA A 66 19.94 -16.96 -20.09
CA ALA A 66 19.72 -16.99 -18.66
C ALA A 66 18.23 -16.68 -18.37
N PRO A 67 17.61 -17.27 -17.34
CA PRO A 67 16.25 -16.93 -16.98
C PRO A 67 16.17 -15.44 -16.62
N ALA A 68 15.37 -14.69 -17.37
CA ALA A 68 14.99 -13.32 -17.05
C ALA A 68 14.42 -13.31 -15.63
N SER A 69 15.17 -12.75 -14.69
CA SER A 69 14.75 -12.57 -13.31
C SER A 69 14.15 -11.16 -13.17
N SER A 70 12.86 -11.12 -12.83
CA SER A 70 12.13 -10.04 -12.13
C SER A 70 12.23 -8.60 -12.67
N SER A 71 11.58 -8.34 -13.80
CA SER A 71 11.09 -6.99 -14.10
C SER A 71 9.72 -7.14 -14.74
N ASP A 72 8.71 -7.35 -13.91
CA ASP A 72 7.30 -7.41 -14.32
C ASP A 72 6.80 -6.07 -14.91
N VAL A 73 7.61 -5.02 -14.81
CA VAL A 73 7.39 -3.73 -15.44
C VAL A 73 7.81 -3.77 -16.91
N SER A 74 6.92 -3.32 -17.80
CA SER A 74 7.21 -3.26 -19.23
C SER A 74 8.29 -2.23 -19.55
N GLN A 75 9.14 -2.50 -20.56
CA GLN A 75 10.12 -1.49 -21.01
C GLN A 75 9.47 -0.18 -21.43
N ALA A 76 8.25 -0.21 -21.95
CA ALA A 76 7.49 0.98 -22.28
C ALA A 76 7.22 1.87 -21.05
N ALA A 77 6.95 1.28 -19.87
CA ALA A 77 6.74 2.03 -18.65
C ALA A 77 8.05 2.64 -18.11
N ILE A 78 9.16 1.91 -18.21
CA ILE A 78 10.50 2.41 -17.84
C ILE A 78 10.89 3.57 -18.75
N ASP A 79 10.78 3.41 -20.08
CA ASP A 79 11.12 4.45 -21.06
C ASP A 79 10.24 5.69 -20.87
N ALA A 80 8.94 5.51 -20.61
CA ALA A 80 8.03 6.62 -20.33
C ALA A 80 8.39 7.38 -19.05
N CYS A 81 8.78 6.67 -17.98
CA CYS A 81 9.24 7.30 -16.75
C CYS A 81 10.55 8.08 -16.97
N LEU A 82 11.55 7.47 -17.60
CA LEU A 82 12.84 8.10 -17.86
C LEU A 82 12.66 9.36 -18.71
N SER A 83 11.82 9.30 -19.76
CA SER A 83 11.52 10.45 -20.60
C SER A 83 10.79 11.57 -19.85
N ALA A 84 9.92 11.24 -18.89
CA ALA A 84 9.21 12.25 -18.10
C ALA A 84 10.15 12.94 -17.10
N VAL A 85 11.06 12.21 -16.47
CA VAL A 85 12.05 12.77 -15.53
C VAL A 85 13.10 13.60 -16.25
N ASP A 86 13.56 13.14 -17.43
CA ASP A 86 14.49 13.89 -18.29
C ASP A 86 13.88 15.20 -18.80
N ALA A 87 12.55 15.27 -18.96
CA ALA A 87 11.86 16.51 -19.33
C ALA A 87 11.78 17.53 -18.18
N GLU A 88 11.81 17.07 -16.92
CA GLU A 88 11.69 17.92 -15.72
C GLU A 88 13.04 18.27 -15.08
N THR A 89 14.12 17.57 -15.44
CA THR A 89 15.43 17.67 -14.77
C THR A 89 16.59 17.68 -15.76
N ASP A 90 17.69 18.36 -15.42
CA ASP A 90 18.90 18.46 -16.26
C ASP A 90 20.02 17.46 -15.83
N GLY A 91 19.66 16.30 -15.27
CA GLY A 91 20.62 15.37 -14.64
C GLY A 91 20.63 13.95 -15.24
N ASP A 92 21.74 13.23 -15.07
CA ASP A 92 21.81 11.80 -15.44
C ASP A 92 20.73 11.01 -14.67
N VAL A 93 19.85 10.33 -15.40
CA VAL A 93 18.76 9.53 -14.82
C VAL A 93 19.17 8.06 -14.75
N THR A 94 19.00 7.44 -13.58
CA THR A 94 19.29 6.02 -13.36
C THR A 94 18.12 5.32 -12.69
N VAL A 95 17.72 4.15 -13.18
CA VAL A 95 16.69 3.33 -12.52
C VAL A 95 17.25 2.74 -11.23
N LEU A 96 16.56 2.96 -10.11
CA LEU A 96 16.92 2.47 -8.79
C LEU A 96 16.15 1.19 -8.42
N SER A 97 14.84 1.19 -8.68
CA SER A 97 13.94 0.06 -8.41
C SER A 97 12.73 0.09 -9.34
N THR A 98 12.12 -1.07 -9.53
CA THR A 98 10.87 -1.24 -10.30
C THR A 98 9.94 -2.16 -9.53
N GLU A 99 8.69 -1.77 -9.36
CA GLU A 99 7.66 -2.59 -8.74
C GLU A 99 6.43 -2.65 -9.67
N PHE A 100 5.87 -3.84 -9.82
CA PHE A 100 4.69 -4.06 -10.65
C PHE A 100 3.44 -4.22 -9.78
N SER A 101 2.35 -3.61 -10.22
CA SER A 101 1.01 -3.85 -9.71
C SER A 101 0.05 -4.12 -10.86
N GLU A 102 -1.06 -4.80 -10.57
CA GLU A 102 -2.10 -5.11 -11.56
C GLU A 102 -2.68 -3.86 -12.22
N ALA A 103 -2.68 -2.72 -11.51
CA ALA A 103 -3.20 -1.45 -12.00
C ALA A 103 -2.11 -0.57 -12.66
N ASN A 104 -0.92 -0.50 -12.06
CA ASN A 104 0.14 0.42 -12.47
C ASN A 104 1.52 -0.19 -12.21
N SER A 105 2.52 0.33 -12.91
CA SER A 105 3.93 0.08 -12.65
C SER A 105 4.54 1.26 -11.90
N LEU A 106 5.30 0.98 -10.85
CA LEU A 106 6.07 1.95 -10.10
C LEU A 106 7.54 1.88 -10.54
N VAL A 107 8.10 3.00 -10.95
CA VAL A 107 9.52 3.11 -11.29
C VAL A 107 10.16 4.17 -10.39
N MET A 108 11.13 3.75 -9.59
CA MET A 108 11.95 4.66 -8.77
C MET A 108 13.23 4.96 -9.53
N VAL A 109 13.53 6.24 -9.75
CA VAL A 109 14.74 6.68 -10.45
C VAL A 109 15.53 7.67 -9.61
N GLY A 110 16.83 7.73 -9.83
CA GLY A 110 17.74 8.69 -9.21
C GLY A 110 18.26 9.65 -10.27
N VAL A 111 18.21 10.95 -9.98
CA VAL A 111 18.65 12.01 -10.89
C VAL A 111 19.92 12.68 -10.39
N GLY A 112 20.89 12.85 -11.28
CA GLY A 112 22.15 13.54 -11.02
C GLY A 112 23.13 12.72 -10.18
N ALA A 113 24.23 13.37 -9.80
CA ALA A 113 25.34 12.72 -9.06
C ALA A 113 24.90 12.18 -7.68
N ASP A 114 23.98 12.89 -7.03
CA ASP A 114 23.43 12.52 -5.71
C ASP A 114 22.30 11.49 -5.81
N LYS A 115 21.90 11.11 -7.03
CA LYS A 115 20.76 10.22 -7.29
C LYS A 115 19.50 10.66 -6.53
N ALA A 116 19.16 11.94 -6.63
CA ALA A 116 17.98 12.51 -5.99
C ALA A 116 16.76 11.66 -6.40
N PRO A 117 15.97 11.12 -5.45
CA PRO A 117 15.00 10.08 -5.77
C PRO A 117 13.71 10.67 -6.34
N TRP A 118 13.24 10.08 -7.44
CA TRP A 118 11.98 10.39 -8.11
C TRP A 118 11.17 9.11 -8.26
N LYS A 119 9.86 9.27 -8.17
CA LYS A 119 8.87 8.21 -8.26
C LYS A 119 7.99 8.46 -9.49
N CYS A 120 7.92 7.48 -10.37
CA CYS A 120 6.99 7.46 -11.49
C CYS A 120 5.93 6.39 -11.25
N LEU A 121 4.65 6.76 -11.31
CA LEU A 121 3.55 5.83 -11.49
C LEU A 121 3.14 5.86 -12.96
N VAL A 122 3.26 4.73 -13.65
CA VAL A 122 2.94 4.61 -15.07
C VAL A 122 1.91 3.51 -15.26
N GLY A 123 0.88 3.75 -16.08
CA GLY A 123 -0.05 2.71 -16.47
C GLY A 123 0.66 1.55 -17.18
N ASN A 124 0.14 0.33 -17.04
CA ASN A 124 0.75 -0.87 -17.63
C ASN A 124 0.83 -0.83 -19.18
N ASP A 125 0.05 0.04 -19.83
CA ASP A 125 0.10 0.33 -21.26
C ASP A 125 1.13 1.42 -21.64
N GLY A 126 1.96 1.87 -20.68
CA GLY A 126 2.96 2.92 -20.85
C GLY A 126 2.36 4.33 -20.91
N LYS A 127 1.11 4.52 -20.49
CA LYS A 127 0.41 5.82 -20.50
C LYS A 127 0.09 6.31 -19.10
N GLY A 128 -0.09 7.63 -18.99
CA GLY A 128 -0.45 8.27 -17.72
C GLY A 128 0.69 8.18 -16.72
N THR A 129 1.75 8.95 -16.96
CA THR A 129 2.90 9.06 -16.05
C THR A 129 2.62 10.13 -15.02
N GLU A 130 2.46 9.74 -13.77
CA GLU A 130 2.46 10.64 -12.63
C GLU A 130 3.87 10.68 -12.02
N LEU A 131 4.42 11.89 -11.94
CA LEU A 131 5.77 12.14 -11.46
C LEU A 131 5.71 12.76 -10.07
N THR A 132 6.46 12.18 -9.12
CA THR A 132 6.58 12.71 -7.76
C THR A 132 8.03 12.71 -7.35
N PHE A 133 8.56 13.85 -6.90
CA PHE A 133 9.85 13.87 -6.23
C PHE A 133 9.72 13.15 -4.88
N ALA A 134 10.58 12.15 -4.65
CA ALA A 134 10.55 11.31 -3.44
C ALA A 134 11.65 11.71 -2.45
N GLY A 135 12.40 12.77 -2.74
CA GLY A 135 13.36 13.32 -1.81
C GLY A 135 12.65 14.05 -0.69
N ASP A 136 13.10 13.82 0.54
CA ASP A 136 12.75 14.66 1.68
C ASP A 136 13.33 16.06 1.36
N ASP A 137 12.47 17.03 1.03
CA ASP A 137 12.86 18.40 0.66
C ASP A 137 13.48 19.14 1.87
N GLY A 138 14.68 18.74 2.25
CA GLY A 138 15.40 19.20 3.44
C GLY A 138 16.03 20.59 3.34
N ASP A 139 15.53 21.50 2.49
CA ASP A 139 16.03 22.90 2.41
C ASP A 139 14.91 23.97 2.45
N GLY A 140 13.71 23.61 2.90
CA GLY A 140 12.71 24.60 3.33
C GLY A 140 12.87 24.95 4.81
N PRO A 141 13.10 26.22 5.21
CA PRO A 141 13.16 26.59 6.62
C PRO A 141 11.75 26.61 7.20
N GLY A 142 11.28 25.47 7.71
CA GLY A 142 10.00 25.43 8.43
C GLY A 142 9.25 24.10 8.48
N GLN A 143 9.89 22.96 8.75
CA GLN A 143 9.17 21.81 9.31
C GLN A 143 10.11 21.06 10.29
N PRO A 144 9.63 20.62 11.47
CA PRO A 144 10.49 20.23 12.57
C PRO A 144 11.17 18.88 12.29
N ALA A 145 12.32 18.73 12.95
CA ALA A 145 13.18 17.56 13.04
C ALA A 145 12.58 16.22 12.60
N ALA A 146 13.35 15.52 11.75
CA ALA A 146 13.39 14.08 11.60
C ALA A 146 12.61 13.35 12.70
N VAL A 147 11.40 12.93 12.38
CA VAL A 147 10.96 11.64 12.91
C VAL A 147 11.92 10.65 12.28
N GLU A 148 12.81 10.10 13.10
CA GLU A 148 13.31 8.75 12.93
C GLU A 148 12.20 7.94 12.26
N GLN A 149 12.41 7.55 10.99
CA GLN A 149 11.45 6.77 10.25
C GLN A 149 11.18 5.54 11.11
N ALA A 150 10.03 5.56 11.79
CA ALA A 150 9.42 4.37 12.33
C ALA A 150 9.51 3.33 11.22
N PRO A 151 10.11 2.15 11.47
CA PRO A 151 10.28 1.15 10.44
C PRO A 151 8.95 0.99 9.74
N ALA A 152 8.95 1.25 8.42
CA ALA A 152 7.78 1.10 7.58
C ALA A 152 7.09 -0.19 7.98
N ALA A 153 5.81 -0.10 8.36
CA ALA A 153 4.98 -1.25 8.68
C ALA A 153 5.28 -2.35 7.65
N SER A 154 5.93 -3.43 8.09
CA SER A 154 6.32 -4.53 7.21
C SER A 154 5.09 -4.94 6.41
N SER A 155 5.22 -4.99 5.08
CA SER A 155 4.13 -5.17 4.11
C SER A 155 3.39 -6.51 4.22
N ASP A 156 3.69 -7.29 5.26
CA ASP A 156 3.13 -8.60 5.56
C ASP A 156 1.78 -8.51 6.28
N VAL A 157 1.46 -7.40 6.94
CA VAL A 157 0.17 -7.20 7.64
C VAL A 157 -0.88 -6.62 6.69
N SER A 158 -2.11 -7.14 6.74
CA SER A 158 -3.21 -6.68 5.90
C SER A 158 -3.62 -5.24 6.23
N GLN A 159 -4.07 -4.49 5.21
CA GLN A 159 -4.57 -3.13 5.44
C GLN A 159 -5.77 -3.10 6.41
N ALA A 160 -6.63 -4.12 6.35
CA ALA A 160 -7.77 -4.25 7.26
C ALA A 160 -7.32 -4.36 8.74
N ALA A 161 -6.24 -5.10 9.01
CA ALA A 161 -5.65 -5.20 10.34
C ALA A 161 -5.07 -3.86 10.81
N LEU A 162 -4.36 -3.13 9.94
CA LEU A 162 -3.83 -1.80 10.24
C LEU A 162 -4.95 -0.81 10.59
N ASP A 163 -5.98 -0.73 9.75
CA ASP A 163 -7.08 0.22 9.93
C ASP A 163 -7.89 -0.08 11.20
N ALA A 164 -8.20 -1.35 11.44
CA ALA A 164 -8.89 -1.79 12.64
C ALA A 164 -8.09 -1.46 13.91
N CYS A 165 -6.77 -1.63 13.83
CA CYS A 165 -5.90 -1.32 14.94
C CYS A 165 -5.83 0.18 15.26
N LEU A 166 -5.58 1.01 14.24
CA LEU A 166 -5.51 2.46 14.40
C LEU A 166 -6.83 3.02 14.95
N SER A 167 -7.97 2.53 14.45
CA SER A 167 -9.30 2.88 14.93
C SER A 167 -9.52 2.48 16.40
N ALA A 168 -9.07 1.30 16.81
CA ALA A 168 -9.19 0.84 18.19
C ALA A 168 -8.33 1.66 19.17
N VAL A 169 -7.11 2.04 18.77
CA VAL A 169 -6.23 2.88 19.59
C VAL A 169 -6.74 4.33 19.66
N ASP A 170 -7.23 4.87 18.56
CA ASP A 170 -7.83 6.22 18.50
C ASP A 170 -9.09 6.31 19.38
N ALA A 171 -9.88 5.24 19.47
CA ALA A 171 -11.07 5.22 20.34
C ALA A 171 -10.75 5.26 21.84
N GLU A 172 -9.53 4.85 22.24
CA GLU A 172 -9.14 4.65 23.64
C GLU A 172 -8.11 5.68 24.12
N THR A 173 -7.58 6.49 23.21
CA THR A 173 -6.52 7.46 23.49
C THR A 173 -6.81 8.81 22.85
N ASP A 174 -6.32 9.88 23.47
CA ASP A 174 -6.35 11.21 22.88
C ASP A 174 -4.95 11.52 22.29
N GLY A 175 -4.86 11.71 20.98
CA GLY A 175 -3.64 12.19 20.33
C GLY A 175 -3.41 11.60 18.94
N ASP A 176 -2.44 12.14 18.21
CA ASP A 176 -2.07 11.63 16.89
C ASP A 176 -1.55 10.20 16.99
N VAL A 177 -2.13 9.31 16.19
CA VAL A 177 -1.81 7.89 16.15
C VAL A 177 -0.93 7.59 14.93
N ALA A 178 0.18 6.87 15.12
CA ALA A 178 1.04 6.45 14.03
C ALA A 178 1.57 5.03 14.23
N VAL A 179 1.64 4.24 13.16
CA VAL A 179 2.26 2.91 13.21
C VAL A 179 3.77 3.05 13.44
N LEU A 180 4.28 2.30 14.41
CA LEU A 180 5.71 2.20 14.73
C LEU A 180 6.34 0.97 14.10
N SER A 181 5.66 -0.17 14.16
CA SER A 181 6.06 -1.42 13.49
C SER A 181 4.87 -2.36 13.33
N SER A 182 5.01 -3.35 12.47
CA SER A 182 4.02 -4.42 12.30
C SER A 182 4.71 -5.76 12.05
N GLU A 183 4.14 -6.81 12.61
CA GLU A 183 4.60 -8.19 12.44
C GLU A 183 3.40 -9.09 12.14
N PHE A 184 3.46 -9.80 11.01
CA PHE A 184 2.46 -10.77 10.62
C PHE A 184 2.69 -12.12 11.33
N SER A 185 1.60 -12.78 11.72
CA SER A 185 1.60 -14.18 12.11
C SER A 185 0.37 -14.89 11.52
N GLU A 186 0.48 -16.21 11.35
CA GLU A 186 -0.60 -17.03 10.80
C GLU A 186 -1.90 -16.93 11.62
N ALA A 187 -1.77 -16.66 12.93
CA ALA A 187 -2.91 -16.52 13.83
C ALA A 187 -3.45 -15.09 13.89
N ASN A 188 -2.58 -14.10 14.07
CA ASN A 188 -2.93 -12.69 14.25
C ASN A 188 -1.81 -11.79 13.76
N SER A 189 -2.14 -10.54 13.47
CA SER A 189 -1.16 -9.48 13.22
C SER A 189 -0.88 -8.69 14.50
N LEU A 190 0.39 -8.43 14.76
CA LEU A 190 0.85 -7.53 15.81
C LEU A 190 1.13 -6.16 15.16
N VAL A 191 0.52 -5.11 15.70
CA VAL A 191 0.80 -3.73 15.29
C VAL A 191 1.25 -2.96 16.52
N MET A 192 2.42 -2.34 16.44
CA MET A 192 2.91 -1.40 17.43
C MET A 192 2.58 0.01 16.96
N VAL A 193 1.97 0.80 17.82
CA VAL A 193 1.43 2.12 17.51
C VAL A 193 1.97 3.12 18.53
N GLY A 194 2.35 4.30 18.07
CA GLY A 194 2.76 5.42 18.92
C GLY A 194 1.64 6.43 18.99
N VAL A 195 1.28 6.86 20.20
CA VAL A 195 0.23 7.86 20.44
C VAL A 195 0.83 9.15 20.97
N GLY A 196 0.40 10.27 20.38
CA GLY A 196 0.79 11.62 20.79
C GLY A 196 2.23 11.99 20.44
N ALA A 197 2.66 13.16 20.93
CA ALA A 197 3.97 13.73 20.62
C ALA A 197 5.14 12.85 21.12
N ASP A 198 4.96 12.20 22.27
CA ASP A 198 5.97 11.32 22.86
C ASP A 198 5.96 9.89 22.26
N LYS A 199 5.07 9.62 21.29
CA LYS A 199 4.90 8.30 20.67
C LYS A 199 4.75 7.20 21.71
N ALA A 200 3.92 7.43 22.73
CA ALA A 200 3.69 6.47 23.79
C ALA A 200 3.30 5.12 23.17
N PRO A 201 3.98 4.00 23.49
CA PRO A 201 3.84 2.78 22.71
C PRO A 201 2.61 1.99 23.14
N TRP A 202 1.79 1.62 22.16
CA TRP A 202 0.62 0.76 22.28
C TRP A 202 0.82 -0.46 21.40
N LYS A 203 0.45 -1.62 21.94
CA LYS A 203 0.47 -2.90 21.26
C LYS A 203 -0.96 -3.30 20.94
N CYS A 204 -1.14 -3.77 19.72
CA CYS A 204 -2.43 -4.11 19.17
C CYS A 204 -2.33 -5.47 18.50
N LEU A 205 -3.12 -6.43 18.96
CA LEU A 205 -3.25 -7.76 18.37
C LEU A 205 -4.60 -7.82 17.66
N VAL A 206 -4.57 -8.05 16.36
CA VAL A 206 -5.77 -8.03 15.52
C VAL A 206 -5.79 -9.23 14.58
N SER A 207 -6.98 -9.76 14.30
CA SER A 207 -7.11 -10.84 13.30
C SER A 207 -6.70 -10.34 11.92
N ASN A 208 -6.23 -11.24 11.06
CA ASN A 208 -5.74 -10.89 9.72
C ASN A 208 -6.84 -10.33 8.79
N ASP A 209 -8.11 -10.58 9.09
CA ASP A 209 -9.29 -10.01 8.42
C ASP A 209 -9.75 -8.66 9.03
N GLY A 210 -9.05 -8.14 10.03
CA GLY A 210 -9.37 -6.86 10.69
C GLY A 210 -10.46 -6.94 11.77
N THR A 211 -10.89 -8.15 12.17
CA THR A 211 -11.86 -8.31 13.25
C THR A 211 -11.20 -8.52 14.60
N GLY A 212 -11.75 -7.90 15.64
CA GLY A 212 -11.27 -8.02 17.02
C GLY A 212 -9.86 -7.46 17.22
N ALA A 213 -9.77 -6.24 17.76
CA ALA A 213 -8.50 -5.65 18.16
C ALA A 213 -8.37 -5.73 19.69
N GLU A 214 -7.33 -6.41 20.17
CA GLU A 214 -6.92 -6.38 21.56
C GLU A 214 -5.79 -5.37 21.71
N ILE A 215 -6.08 -4.26 22.39
CA ILE A 215 -5.15 -3.18 22.65
C ILE A 215 -4.57 -3.27 24.07
N SER A 216 -3.28 -2.97 24.20
CA SER A 216 -2.59 -2.91 25.49
C SER A 216 -1.48 -1.87 25.43
N PHE A 217 -1.31 -1.09 26.48
CA PHE A 217 -0.16 -0.19 26.59
C PHE A 217 1.12 -1.02 26.71
N ALA A 218 2.15 -0.65 25.94
CA ALA A 218 3.41 -1.39 25.85
C ALA A 218 4.59 -0.66 26.51
N GLY A 219 4.35 0.48 27.14
CA GLY A 219 5.38 1.19 27.90
C GLY A 219 5.66 0.52 29.24
N ASP A 220 6.86 0.73 29.77
CA ASP A 220 7.23 0.31 31.12
C ASP A 220 6.35 1.04 32.16
N GLU A 221 5.35 0.35 32.70
CA GLU A 221 4.50 0.82 33.81
C GLU A 221 5.25 0.96 35.15
N GLY A 222 6.59 1.00 35.14
CA GLY A 222 7.45 0.89 36.32
C GLY A 222 8.49 2.00 36.52
N ALA A 223 8.58 3.00 35.64
CA ALA A 223 9.50 4.13 35.79
C ALA A 223 8.78 5.36 36.35
N LEU A 224 8.38 5.30 37.63
CA LEU A 224 7.90 6.44 38.41
C LEU A 224 8.86 6.75 39.56
#